data_AF-A0A8T5KQG7-F1
#
_entry.id   AF-A0A8T5KQG7-F1
#
_cell.length_a   1.000
_cell.length_b   1.000
_cell.length_c   1.000
_cell.angle_alpha   90.00
_cell.angle_beta   90.00
_cell.angle_gamma   90.00
#
_symmetry.space_group_name_H-M   'P 1'
#
loop_
_entity.id
_entity.type
_entity.pdbx_description
1 polymer ?
#
loop_
_entity_poly.entity_id
_entity_poly.type
_entity_poly.pdbx_seq_one_letter_code
_entity_poly.pdbx_strand_id
1 'polypeptide(L)'
;MAIEKRIRVKGKDYWILIHSVRKGKNVIQKKKYIGKTLPPKKELESLKKKFLRELSGDRYKYLSITDAEKIEEKKTKYKKELKRLSEIERINKLNEFVIRYTYDSSKLSGIDVTLRQTFLILKEGIIPKNFKNLRVAKELENHEKGFIAITKYKGKFDVGFIKRLHKILFSG
;
A
#
# COMPACT_ATOMS: atom_id res chain seq x y z
N MET A 1 -1.30 -12.45 17.61
CA MET A 1 -2.66 -12.62 18.16
C MET A 1 -2.63 -12.42 19.66
N ALA A 2 -3.60 -11.72 20.24
CA ALA A 2 -3.75 -11.60 21.69
C ALA A 2 -4.56 -12.80 22.22
N ILE A 3 -4.06 -13.47 23.26
CA ILE A 3 -4.60 -14.71 23.83
C ILE A 3 -5.11 -14.44 25.24
N GLU A 4 -6.31 -14.87 25.57
CA GLU A 4 -6.86 -14.85 26.92
C GLU A 4 -6.29 -15.99 27.78
N LYS A 5 -5.96 -15.69 29.03
CA LYS A 5 -5.49 -16.68 30.00
C LYS A 5 -6.08 -16.40 31.37
N ARG A 6 -6.52 -17.46 32.05
CA ARG A 6 -6.90 -17.41 33.47
C ARG A 6 -5.65 -17.54 34.33
N ILE A 7 -5.50 -16.66 35.32
CA ILE A 7 -4.42 -16.67 36.31
C ILE A 7 -5.01 -16.61 37.71
N ARG A 8 -4.34 -17.26 38.67
CA ARG A 8 -4.72 -17.24 40.08
C ARG A 8 -3.72 -16.42 40.88
N VAL A 9 -4.20 -15.44 41.64
CA VAL A 9 -3.37 -14.56 42.46
C VAL A 9 -4.02 -14.44 43.84
N LYS A 10 -3.27 -14.77 44.91
CA LYS A 10 -3.75 -14.74 46.31
C LYS A 10 -5.12 -15.41 46.49
N GLY A 11 -5.27 -16.61 45.90
CA GLY A 11 -6.50 -17.43 45.99
C GLY A 11 -7.64 -17.03 45.04
N LYS A 12 -7.59 -15.85 44.40
CA LYS A 12 -8.63 -15.34 43.50
C LYS A 12 -8.24 -15.52 42.03
N ASP A 13 -9.23 -15.80 41.19
CA ASP A 13 -9.03 -15.98 39.74
C ASP A 13 -9.28 -14.71 38.95
N TYR A 14 -8.48 -14.53 37.91
CA TYR A 14 -8.45 -13.35 37.07
C TYR A 14 -8.20 -13.72 35.61
N TRP A 15 -8.72 -12.90 34.70
CA TRP A 15 -8.49 -13.04 33.27
C TRP A 15 -7.53 -11.96 32.78
N ILE A 16 -6.54 -12.37 31.97
CA ILE A 16 -5.56 -11.49 31.34
C ILE A 16 -5.48 -11.76 29.82
N LEU A 17 -5.21 -10.71 29.04
CA LEU A 17 -4.77 -10.83 27.66
C LEU A 17 -3.24 -10.91 27.63
N ILE A 18 -2.70 -11.79 26.80
CA ILE A 18 -1.27 -11.99 26.62
C ILE A 18 -0.94 -11.84 25.14
N HIS A 19 0.12 -11.11 24.84
CA HIS A 19 0.68 -11.04 23.49
C HIS A 19 2.20 -11.02 23.54
N SER A 20 2.84 -11.91 22.77
CA SER A 20 4.29 -11.96 22.62
C SER A 20 4.74 -10.93 21.59
N VAL A 21 5.64 -10.04 21.99
CA VAL A 21 6.26 -9.01 21.14
C VAL A 21 7.76 -9.26 21.08
N ARG A 22 8.33 -9.28 19.88
CA ARG A 22 9.77 -9.41 19.69
C ARG A 22 10.43 -8.04 19.82
N LYS A 23 11.38 -7.90 20.74
CA LYS A 23 12.19 -6.69 20.93
C LYS A 23 13.66 -7.06 20.71
N GLY A 24 14.15 -6.83 19.50
CA GLY A 24 15.48 -7.28 19.07
C GLY A 24 15.61 -8.81 19.07
N LYS A 25 16.61 -9.34 19.79
CA LYS A 25 16.84 -10.80 19.91
C LYS A 25 15.88 -11.48 20.90
N ASN A 26 15.21 -10.73 21.77
CA ASN A 26 14.38 -11.28 22.85
C ASN A 26 12.89 -11.27 22.50
N VAL A 27 12.15 -12.27 23.00
CA VAL A 27 10.69 -12.33 22.94
C VAL A 27 10.14 -11.96 24.31
N ILE A 28 9.36 -10.88 24.39
CA ILE A 28 8.79 -10.36 25.63
C ILE A 28 7.28 -10.60 25.61
N GLN A 29 6.73 -11.19 26.67
CA GLN A 29 5.28 -11.31 26.83
C GLN A 29 4.70 -10.07 27.50
N LYS A 30 3.85 -9.35 26.77
CA LYS A 30 3.05 -8.26 27.33
C LYS A 30 1.73 -8.83 27.81
N LYS A 31 1.28 -8.37 28.98
CA LYS A 31 0.05 -8.85 29.65
C LYS A 31 -0.84 -7.65 29.98
N LYS A 32 -2.16 -7.80 29.84
CA LYS A 32 -3.14 -6.79 30.24
C LYS A 32 -4.29 -7.44 31.01
N TYR A 33 -4.62 -6.87 32.15
CA TYR A 33 -5.73 -7.33 32.98
C TYR A 33 -7.09 -7.02 32.34
N ILE A 34 -8.01 -7.99 32.37
CA ILE A 34 -9.35 -7.89 31.78
C ILE A 34 -10.44 -7.85 32.86
N GLY A 35 -10.27 -8.60 33.96
CA GLY A 35 -11.30 -8.68 35.00
C GLY A 35 -11.23 -9.97 35.83
N LYS A 36 -12.18 -10.14 36.75
CA LYS A 36 -12.39 -11.40 37.49
C LYS A 36 -13.18 -12.42 36.68
N THR A 37 -14.11 -11.94 35.84
CA THR A 37 -14.92 -12.73 34.91
C THR A 37 -14.49 -12.47 33.48
N LEU A 38 -14.75 -13.44 32.60
CA LEU A 38 -14.50 -13.28 31.17
C LEU A 38 -15.62 -12.42 30.56
N PRO A 39 -15.32 -11.29 29.90
CA PRO A 39 -16.34 -10.43 29.30
C PRO A 39 -17.07 -11.13 28.14
N PRO A 40 -18.27 -10.66 27.76
CA PRO A 40 -18.97 -11.11 26.56
C PRO A 40 -18.10 -10.97 25.30
N LYS A 41 -18.30 -11.84 24.31
CA LYS A 41 -17.47 -11.94 23.10
C LYS A 41 -17.25 -10.60 22.39
N LYS A 42 -18.30 -9.78 22.26
CA LYS A 42 -18.23 -8.44 21.62
C LYS A 42 -17.30 -7.48 22.36
N GLU A 43 -17.35 -7.50 23.69
CA GLU A 43 -16.51 -6.66 24.54
C GLU A 43 -15.07 -7.17 24.59
N LEU A 44 -14.89 -8.49 24.66
CA LEU A 44 -13.58 -9.15 24.61
C LEU A 44 -12.82 -8.82 23.32
N GLU A 45 -13.50 -8.83 22.16
CA GLU A 45 -12.91 -8.42 20.88
C GLU A 45 -12.47 -6.95 20.89
N SER A 46 -13.28 -6.06 21.46
CA SER A 46 -12.91 -4.65 21.65
C SER A 46 -11.66 -4.50 22.52
N LEU A 47 -11.58 -5.24 23.63
CA LEU A 47 -10.43 -5.25 24.53
C LEU A 47 -9.17 -5.83 23.87
N LYS A 48 -9.30 -6.90 23.08
CA LYS A 48 -8.21 -7.46 22.26
C LYS A 48 -7.69 -6.43 21.26
N LYS A 49 -8.58 -5.74 20.55
CA LYS A 49 -8.22 -4.70 19.59
C LYS A 49 -7.50 -3.53 20.27
N LYS A 50 -8.03 -3.03 21.40
CA LYS A 50 -7.42 -1.96 22.19
C LYS A 50 -6.03 -2.36 22.74
N PHE A 51 -5.90 -3.59 23.23
CA PHE A 51 -4.62 -4.12 23.73
C PHE A 51 -3.58 -4.22 22.61
N LEU A 52 -3.93 -4.76 21.46
CA LEU A 52 -3.02 -4.81 20.31
C LEU A 52 -2.66 -3.40 19.80
N ARG A 53 -3.58 -2.43 19.90
CA ARG A 53 -3.34 -1.03 19.57
C ARG A 53 -2.30 -0.38 20.48
N GLU A 54 -2.41 -0.58 21.79
CA GLU A 54 -1.43 -0.10 22.78
C GLU A 54 -0.04 -0.71 22.51
N LEU A 55 0.02 -1.98 22.11
CA LEU A 55 1.28 -2.65 21.77
C LEU A 55 1.88 -2.19 20.44
N SER A 56 1.07 -1.59 19.56
CA SER A 56 1.52 -1.07 18.27
C SER A 56 2.01 0.38 18.32
N GLY A 57 2.05 1.01 19.50
CA GLY A 57 2.54 2.39 19.66
C GLY A 57 3.94 2.63 19.09
N ASP A 58 4.79 1.61 19.09
CA ASP A 58 6.16 1.67 18.52
C ASP A 58 6.25 1.16 17.07
N ARG A 59 5.13 0.79 16.43
CA ARG A 59 5.15 0.10 15.13
C ARG A 59 5.48 1.06 13.96
N TYR A 60 5.19 2.34 14.10
CA TYR A 60 5.36 3.33 13.05
C TYR A 60 6.22 4.49 13.54
N LYS A 61 7.38 4.69 12.89
CA LYS A 61 8.36 5.72 13.28
C LYS A 61 7.88 7.15 13.01
N TYR A 62 7.05 7.35 11.98
CA TYR A 62 6.66 8.68 11.48
C TYR A 62 5.15 8.89 11.36
N LEU A 63 4.34 7.91 11.78
CA LEU A 63 2.88 7.98 11.68
C LEU A 63 2.26 7.79 13.05
N SER A 64 1.25 8.59 13.36
CA SER A 64 0.41 8.32 14.53
C SER A 64 -0.37 7.01 14.32
N ILE A 65 -0.79 6.38 15.42
CA ILE A 65 -1.67 5.21 15.37
C ILE A 65 -2.95 5.53 14.60
N THR A 66 -3.51 6.73 14.81
CA THR A 66 -4.72 7.19 14.13
C THR A 66 -4.52 7.34 12.62
N ASP A 67 -3.36 7.79 12.17
CA ASP A 67 -3.06 7.88 10.73
C ASP A 67 -2.91 6.50 10.11
N ALA A 68 -2.23 5.58 10.80
CA ALA A 68 -2.10 4.20 10.35
C ALA A 68 -3.47 3.50 10.26
N GLU A 69 -4.37 3.75 11.20
CA GLU A 69 -5.75 3.24 11.16
C GLU A 69 -6.52 3.79 9.96
N LYS A 70 -6.45 5.10 9.70
CA LYS A 70 -7.07 5.74 8.53
C LYS A 70 -6.52 5.17 7.21
N ILE A 71 -5.22 4.91 7.12
CA ILE A 71 -4.59 4.32 5.94
C ILE A 71 -5.08 2.88 5.73
N GLU A 72 -5.14 2.07 6.78
CA GLU A 72 -5.62 0.69 6.67
C GLU A 72 -7.12 0.64 6.34
N GLU A 73 -7.92 1.57 6.87
CA GLU A 73 -9.33 1.72 6.48
C GLU A 73 -9.46 2.05 4.99
N LYS A 74 -8.73 3.05 4.50
CA LYS A 74 -8.71 3.40 3.05
C LYS A 74 -8.30 2.21 2.19
N LYS A 75 -7.26 1.48 2.59
CA LYS A 75 -6.78 0.28 1.90
C LYS A 75 -7.83 -0.83 1.86
N THR A 76 -8.51 -1.10 2.98
CA THR A 76 -9.54 -2.14 3.04
C THR A 76 -10.77 -1.76 2.21
N LYS A 77 -11.19 -0.50 2.24
CA LYS A 77 -12.26 0.03 1.38
C LYS A 77 -11.90 -0.11 -0.11
N TYR A 78 -10.71 0.35 -0.50
CA TYR A 78 -10.22 0.25 -1.87
C TYR A 78 -10.14 -1.20 -2.37
N LYS A 79 -9.68 -2.14 -1.54
CA LYS A 79 -9.66 -3.57 -1.88
C LYS A 79 -11.07 -4.13 -2.10
N LYS A 80 -12.07 -3.70 -1.33
CA LYS A 80 -13.47 -4.11 -1.51
C LYS A 80 -14.02 -3.55 -2.81
N GLU A 81 -13.74 -2.29 -3.12
CA GLU A 81 -14.15 -1.65 -4.37
C GLU A 81 -13.52 -2.35 -5.58
N LEU A 82 -12.21 -2.60 -5.58
CA LEU A 82 -11.53 -3.32 -6.66
C LEU A 82 -12.15 -4.69 -6.95
N LYS A 83 -12.55 -5.43 -5.90
CA LYS A 83 -13.18 -6.75 -6.05
C LYS A 83 -14.54 -6.68 -6.76
N ARG A 84 -15.26 -5.57 -6.65
CA ARG A 84 -16.57 -5.36 -7.29
C ARG A 84 -16.46 -5.01 -8.76
N LEU A 85 -15.32 -4.47 -9.19
CA LEU A 85 -15.08 -4.13 -10.59
C LEU A 85 -14.88 -5.39 -11.44
N SER A 86 -15.48 -5.38 -12.63
CA SER A 86 -15.20 -6.30 -13.73
C SER A 86 -13.75 -6.17 -14.21
N GLU A 87 -13.30 -7.13 -15.00
CA GLU A 87 -11.95 -7.09 -15.58
C GLU A 87 -11.74 -5.85 -16.47
N ILE A 88 -12.72 -5.53 -17.31
CA ILE A 88 -12.67 -4.36 -18.20
C ILE A 88 -12.55 -3.07 -17.40
N GLU A 89 -13.35 -2.91 -16.34
CA GLU A 89 -13.28 -1.72 -15.48
C GLU A 89 -11.92 -1.60 -14.76
N ARG A 90 -11.33 -2.73 -14.34
CA ARG A 90 -9.99 -2.73 -13.73
C ARG A 90 -8.93 -2.30 -14.73
N ILE A 91 -9.00 -2.78 -15.96
CA ILE A 91 -8.08 -2.39 -17.04
C ILE A 91 -8.23 -0.90 -17.33
N ASN A 92 -9.47 -0.40 -17.49
CA ASN A 92 -9.71 1.02 -17.73
C ASN A 92 -9.21 1.91 -16.59
N LYS A 93 -9.42 1.50 -15.34
CA LYS A 93 -8.92 2.21 -14.16
C LYS A 93 -7.39 2.21 -14.09
N LEU A 94 -6.75 1.10 -14.45
CA LEU A 94 -5.29 1.01 -14.53
C LEU A 94 -4.76 1.94 -15.63
N ASN A 95 -5.37 1.92 -16.82
CA ASN A 95 -4.95 2.77 -17.94
C ASN A 95 -5.09 4.26 -17.58
N GLU A 96 -6.18 4.67 -16.93
CA GLU A 96 -6.31 6.06 -16.46
C GLU A 96 -5.21 6.43 -15.45
N PHE A 97 -4.92 5.53 -14.51
CA PHE A 97 -3.83 5.73 -13.55
C PHE A 97 -2.49 5.88 -14.26
N VAL A 98 -2.18 5.02 -15.23
CA VAL A 98 -0.92 5.02 -15.98
C VAL A 98 -0.74 6.32 -16.77
N ILE A 99 -1.80 6.82 -17.40
CA ILE A 99 -1.76 8.09 -18.15
C ILE A 99 -1.45 9.26 -17.20
N ARG A 100 -2.16 9.34 -16.07
CA ARG A 100 -1.94 10.41 -15.06
C ARG A 100 -0.55 10.30 -14.45
N TYR A 101 -0.14 9.09 -14.06
CA TYR A 101 1.18 8.84 -13.50
C TYR A 101 2.31 9.22 -14.47
N THR A 102 2.15 8.88 -15.74
CA THR A 102 3.13 9.23 -16.79
C THR A 102 3.19 10.73 -17.01
N TYR A 103 2.03 11.40 -17.07
CA TYR A 103 1.97 12.86 -17.16
C TYR A 103 2.67 13.54 -15.97
N ASP A 104 2.31 13.18 -14.73
CA ASP A 104 2.83 13.82 -13.52
C ASP A 104 4.34 13.59 -13.36
N SER A 105 4.81 12.36 -13.58
CA SER A 105 6.24 12.00 -13.52
C SER A 105 7.07 12.72 -14.58
N SER A 106 6.54 12.81 -15.80
CA SER A 106 7.19 13.53 -16.91
C SER A 106 7.24 15.04 -16.64
N LYS A 107 6.15 15.61 -16.12
CA LYS A 107 6.10 17.05 -15.77
C LYS A 107 7.10 17.40 -14.67
N LEU A 108 7.26 16.54 -13.65
CA LEU A 108 8.30 16.67 -12.63
C LEU A 108 9.72 16.60 -13.20
N SER A 109 9.91 15.88 -14.31
CA SER A 109 11.18 15.76 -15.02
C SER A 109 11.45 16.93 -15.99
N GLY A 110 10.59 17.96 -16.02
CA GLY A 110 10.73 19.15 -16.85
C GLY A 110 10.16 19.03 -18.25
N ILE A 111 9.42 17.95 -18.56
CA ILE A 111 8.79 17.77 -19.86
C ILE A 111 7.56 18.69 -19.99
N ASP A 112 7.57 19.57 -20.99
CA ASP A 112 6.43 20.46 -21.24
C ASP A 112 5.32 19.77 -22.06
N VAL A 113 4.50 18.98 -21.37
CA VAL A 113 3.28 18.39 -21.91
C VAL A 113 2.08 18.69 -21.03
N THR A 114 0.90 18.54 -21.60
CA THR A 114 -0.39 18.58 -20.91
C THR A 114 -0.96 17.17 -20.72
N LEU A 115 -1.88 17.02 -19.78
CA LEU A 115 -2.57 15.75 -19.56
C LEU A 115 -3.36 15.31 -20.80
N ARG A 116 -3.97 16.25 -21.53
CA ARG A 116 -4.70 15.95 -22.78
C ARG A 116 -3.76 15.44 -23.88
N GLN A 117 -2.58 16.05 -24.04
CA GLN A 117 -1.59 15.55 -25.01
C GLN A 117 -1.10 14.16 -24.61
N THR A 118 -0.81 13.94 -23.33
CA THR A 118 -0.39 12.63 -22.82
C THR A 118 -1.45 11.56 -23.07
N PHE A 119 -2.72 11.88 -22.82
CA PHE A 119 -3.86 10.99 -23.11
C PHE A 119 -3.95 10.66 -24.60
N LEU A 120 -3.87 11.65 -25.49
CA LEU A 120 -3.95 11.43 -26.94
C LEU A 120 -2.80 10.53 -27.43
N ILE A 121 -1.59 10.74 -26.92
CA ILE A 121 -0.41 9.97 -27.31
C ILE A 121 -0.52 8.52 -26.81
N LEU A 122 -0.78 8.32 -25.51
CA LEU A 122 -0.75 6.99 -24.91
C LEU A 122 -2.00 6.15 -25.21
N LYS A 123 -3.18 6.77 -25.22
CA LYS A 123 -4.44 6.05 -25.37
C LYS A 123 -4.92 5.97 -26.82
N GLU A 124 -4.87 7.08 -27.54
CA GLU A 124 -5.39 7.16 -28.91
C GLU A 124 -4.29 6.92 -29.96
N GLY A 125 -3.01 6.95 -29.58
CA GLY A 125 -1.89 6.84 -30.52
C GLY A 125 -1.79 8.04 -31.47
N ILE A 126 -2.36 9.19 -31.09
CA ILE A 126 -2.45 10.39 -31.95
C ILE A 126 -1.43 11.43 -31.48
N ILE A 127 -0.58 11.89 -32.40
CA ILE A 127 0.28 13.05 -32.16
C ILE A 127 -0.56 14.34 -32.30
N PRO A 128 -0.66 15.16 -31.24
CA PRO A 128 -1.44 16.41 -31.31
C PRO A 128 -0.87 17.37 -32.36
N LYS A 129 -1.74 18.11 -33.08
CA LYS A 129 -1.34 18.97 -34.22
C LYS A 129 -0.20 19.96 -33.92
N ASN A 130 -0.10 20.46 -32.69
CA ASN A 130 0.93 21.42 -32.28
C ASN A 130 2.12 20.77 -31.53
N PHE A 131 2.20 19.44 -31.51
CA PHE A 131 3.21 18.68 -30.78
C PHE A 131 4.42 18.41 -31.68
N LYS A 132 5.45 19.23 -31.57
CA LYS A 132 6.62 19.17 -32.47
C LYS A 132 7.72 18.20 -32.01
N ASN A 133 7.71 17.79 -30.75
CA ASN A 133 8.82 17.02 -30.17
C ASN A 133 8.51 15.52 -30.12
N LEU A 134 8.78 14.81 -31.21
CA LEU A 134 8.55 13.35 -31.30
C LEU A 134 9.35 12.55 -30.26
N ARG A 135 10.51 13.06 -29.85
CA ARG A 135 11.30 12.46 -28.77
C ARG A 135 10.52 12.45 -27.45
N VAL A 136 9.82 13.53 -27.13
CA VAL A 136 8.97 13.58 -25.92
C VAL A 136 7.81 12.60 -26.02
N ALA A 137 7.17 12.47 -27.19
CA ALA A 137 6.15 11.44 -27.37
C ALA A 137 6.73 10.04 -27.10
N LYS A 138 7.97 9.79 -27.55
CA LYS A 138 8.64 8.53 -27.29
C LYS A 138 8.97 8.30 -25.82
N GLU A 139 9.43 9.33 -25.12
CA GLU A 139 9.69 9.29 -23.68
C GLU A 139 8.41 8.95 -22.89
N LEU A 140 7.25 9.50 -23.27
CA LEU A 140 5.95 9.16 -22.67
C LEU A 140 5.58 7.69 -22.88
N GLU A 141 5.67 7.20 -24.13
CA GLU A 141 5.42 5.78 -24.44
C GLU A 141 6.34 4.84 -23.65
N ASN A 142 7.63 5.20 -23.55
CA ASN A 142 8.62 4.41 -22.85
C ASN A 142 8.37 4.39 -21.34
N HIS A 143 7.93 5.51 -20.77
CA HIS A 143 7.55 5.59 -19.37
C HIS A 143 6.38 4.67 -19.05
N GLU A 144 5.32 4.66 -19.88
CA GLU A 144 4.23 3.70 -19.76
C GLU A 144 4.74 2.25 -19.81
N LYS A 145 5.55 1.91 -20.83
CA LYS A 145 6.13 0.57 -20.96
C LYS A 145 6.96 0.17 -19.74
N GLY A 146 7.75 1.10 -19.21
CA GLY A 146 8.53 0.92 -17.99
C GLY A 146 7.65 0.61 -16.78
N PHE A 147 6.56 1.36 -16.61
CA PHE A 147 5.61 1.11 -15.53
C PHE A 147 4.91 -0.26 -15.68
N ILE A 148 4.48 -0.62 -16.88
CA ILE A 148 3.89 -1.94 -17.14
C ILE A 148 4.91 -3.07 -16.89
N ALA A 149 6.18 -2.87 -17.22
CA ALA A 149 7.24 -3.82 -16.90
C ALA A 149 7.41 -4.01 -15.38
N ILE A 150 7.30 -2.94 -14.58
CA ILE A 150 7.33 -3.02 -13.12
C ILE A 150 6.15 -3.84 -12.58
N THR A 151 4.93 -3.57 -13.05
CA THR A 151 3.73 -4.26 -12.55
C THR A 151 3.67 -5.74 -12.90
N LYS A 152 4.27 -6.14 -14.03
CA LYS A 152 4.32 -7.54 -14.47
C LYS A 152 5.53 -8.31 -13.92
N TYR A 153 6.51 -7.64 -13.32
CA TYR A 153 7.72 -8.28 -12.85
C TYR A 153 7.49 -9.14 -11.60
N LYS A 154 7.90 -10.42 -11.68
CA LYS A 154 7.78 -11.41 -10.58
C LYS A 154 9.14 -11.86 -10.02
N GLY A 155 10.25 -11.32 -10.54
CA GLY A 155 11.59 -11.70 -10.14
C GLY A 155 12.09 -10.94 -8.91
N LYS A 156 13.37 -11.14 -8.56
CA LYS A 156 14.03 -10.40 -7.46
C LYS A 156 14.34 -8.97 -7.91
N PHE A 157 14.11 -8.01 -7.03
CA PHE A 157 14.54 -6.63 -7.27
C PHE A 157 16.07 -6.56 -7.15
N ASP A 158 16.74 -6.46 -8.30
CA ASP A 158 18.20 -6.43 -8.41
C ASP A 158 18.68 -5.36 -9.40
N VAL A 159 20.00 -5.14 -9.43
CA VAL A 159 20.63 -4.16 -10.34
C VAL A 159 20.37 -4.52 -11.81
N GLY A 160 20.25 -5.81 -12.14
CA GLY A 160 19.93 -6.27 -13.49
C GLY A 160 18.54 -5.79 -13.92
N PHE A 161 17.56 -5.85 -13.03
CA PHE A 161 16.22 -5.31 -13.26
C PHE A 161 16.22 -3.80 -13.44
N ILE A 162 16.96 -3.06 -12.61
CA ILE A 162 17.11 -1.61 -12.75
C ILE A 162 17.71 -1.25 -14.12
N LYS A 163 18.77 -1.94 -14.55
CA LYS A 163 19.37 -1.74 -15.88
C LYS A 163 18.39 -2.03 -17.02
N ARG A 164 17.55 -3.07 -16.89
CA ARG A 164 16.49 -3.36 -17.87
C ARG A 164 15.45 -2.24 -17.93
N LEU A 165 15.01 -1.72 -16.78
CA LEU A 165 14.08 -0.58 -16.73
C LEU A 165 14.68 0.66 -17.38
N HIS A 166 15.93 0.99 -17.05
CA HIS A 166 16.65 2.10 -17.66
C HIS A 166 16.69 1.95 -19.20
N LYS A 167 16.99 0.75 -19.70
CA LYS A 167 16.98 0.48 -21.15
C LYS A 167 15.61 0.74 -21.79
N ILE A 168 14.52 0.42 -21.11
CA ILE A 168 13.15 0.68 -21.61
C ILE A 168 12.88 2.18 -21.65
N LEU A 169 13.17 2.89 -20.56
CA LEU A 169 12.88 4.33 -20.43
C LEU A 169 13.62 5.16 -21.49
N PHE A 170 14.86 4.81 -21.79
CA PHE A 170 15.73 5.55 -22.73
C PHE A 170 15.85 4.85 -24.09
N SER A 171 14.82 4.12 -24.53
CA SER A 171 14.82 3.46 -25.85
C SER A 171 14.21 4.32 -26.96
N GLY A 172 15.02 4.68 -27.96
CA GLY A 172 14.59 5.52 -29.10
C GLY A 172 15.27 6.88 -29.07
#